data_AF-A0A9E1PZZ2-F1
#
_entry.id   AF-A0A9E1PZZ2-F1
#
_cell.length_a   1.000
_cell.length_b   1.000
_cell.length_c   1.000
_cell.angle_alpha   90.00
_cell.angle_beta   90.00
_cell.angle_gamma   90.00
#
_symmetry.space_group_name_H-M   'P 1'
#
loop_
_entity.id
_entity.type
_entity.pdbx_description
1 polymer ?
#
loop_
_entity_poly.entity_id
_entity_poly.type
_entity_poly.pdbx_seq_one_letter_code
_entity_poly.pdbx_strand_id
1 'polypeptide(L)'
;MRPLISCLAMALVVVFAAPKFAKSEILAMMNYESKPADSLKALKLTGARERREGIAIIDVDPNAPTFGKILADIPLPADLVAHHIFYDRTMGKAYVTALGKPVLYVFKMNEFPYRLKRIDVPKCVMGEDVVFSEDNKPAFPK
;
A
#
# COMPACT_ATOMS: atom_id res chain seq x y z
N MET A 1 21.04 -48.22 4.97
CA MET A 1 20.39 -47.84 3.68
C MET A 1 18.88 -47.64 3.79
N ARG A 2 18.09 -48.62 4.29
CA ARG A 2 16.63 -48.47 4.50
C ARG A 2 16.17 -47.22 5.28
N PRO A 3 16.79 -46.83 6.42
CA PRO A 3 16.35 -45.64 7.15
C PRO A 3 16.64 -44.34 6.38
N LEU A 4 17.72 -44.30 5.60
CA LEU A 4 18.11 -43.13 4.80
C LEU A 4 17.12 -42.89 3.65
N ILE A 5 16.70 -43.97 2.98
CA ILE A 5 15.70 -43.92 1.89
C ILE A 5 14.34 -43.50 2.44
N SER A 6 13.98 -43.96 3.64
CA SER A 6 12.71 -43.59 4.29
C SER A 6 12.67 -42.11 4.71
N CYS A 7 13.77 -41.57 5.23
CA CYS A 7 13.87 -40.14 5.55
C CYS A 7 13.83 -39.27 4.29
N LEU A 8 14.48 -39.69 3.21
CA LEU A 8 14.49 -38.95 1.94
C LEU A 8 13.10 -38.92 1.29
N ALA A 9 12.38 -40.03 1.33
CA ALA A 9 11.01 -40.11 0.84
C ALA A 9 10.04 -39.21 1.65
N MET A 10 10.18 -39.19 2.98
CA MET A 10 9.36 -38.34 3.84
C MET A 10 9.64 -36.84 3.64
N ALA A 11 10.91 -36.45 3.46
CA ALA A 11 11.28 -35.08 3.11
C ALA A 11 10.69 -34.65 1.76
N LEU A 12 10.68 -35.54 0.77
CA LEU A 12 10.09 -35.28 -0.55
C LEU A 12 8.57 -35.01 -0.45
N VAL A 13 7.85 -35.82 0.33
CA VAL A 13 6.40 -35.66 0.55
C VAL A 13 6.08 -34.31 1.19
N VAL A 14 6.88 -33.88 2.18
CA VAL A 14 6.71 -32.57 2.83
C VAL A 14 6.93 -31.42 1.84
N VAL A 15 7.96 -31.50 0.99
CA VAL A 15 8.24 -30.47 -0.02
C VAL A 15 7.10 -30.33 -1.04
N PHE A 16 6.49 -31.44 -1.48
CA PHE A 16 5.37 -31.40 -2.43
C PHE A 16 4.02 -31.00 -1.79
N ALA A 17 3.85 -31.21 -0.48
CA ALA A 17 2.63 -30.81 0.23
C ALA A 17 2.65 -29.34 0.70
N ALA A 18 3.83 -28.80 1.01
CA ALA A 18 4.02 -27.44 1.51
C ALA A 18 3.37 -26.30 0.68
N PRO A 19 3.46 -26.26 -0.66
CA PRO A 19 2.90 -25.14 -1.43
C PRO A 19 1.37 -25.06 -1.35
N LYS A 20 0.66 -26.15 -1.01
CA LYS A 20 -0.80 -26.14 -0.84
C LYS A 20 -1.25 -25.41 0.43
N PHE A 21 -0.34 -25.16 1.37
CA PHE A 21 -0.61 -24.43 2.61
C PHE A 21 -0.16 -22.97 2.54
N ALA A 22 0.52 -22.56 1.47
CA ALA A 22 0.85 -21.16 1.24
C ALA A 22 -0.40 -20.43 0.74
N LYS A 23 -1.05 -19.65 1.62
CA LYS A 23 -2.05 -18.66 1.21
C LYS A 23 -1.33 -17.35 0.92
N SER A 24 -1.37 -16.91 -0.33
CA SER A 24 -1.00 -15.56 -0.70
C SER A 24 -2.28 -14.73 -0.77
N GLU A 25 -2.30 -13.60 -0.09
CA GLU A 25 -3.34 -12.59 -0.29
C GLU A 25 -3.06 -11.87 -1.62
N ILE A 26 -4.11 -11.43 -2.32
CA ILE A 26 -3.99 -10.55 -3.48
C ILE A 26 -4.55 -9.21 -3.03
N LEU A 27 -3.66 -8.25 -2.77
CA LEU A 27 -4.04 -6.98 -2.15
C LEU A 27 -3.84 -5.80 -3.11
N ALA A 28 -4.72 -4.81 -3.01
CA ALA A 28 -4.58 -3.51 -3.64
C ALA A 28 -4.35 -2.42 -2.58
N MET A 29 -3.48 -1.46 -2.89
CA MET A 29 -3.30 -0.25 -2.12
C MET A 29 -3.96 0.91 -2.85
N MET A 30 -4.88 1.62 -2.19
CA MET A 30 -5.71 2.64 -2.82
C MET A 30 -5.71 3.94 -2.00
N ASN A 31 -5.30 5.04 -2.63
CA ASN A 31 -5.53 6.38 -2.09
C ASN A 31 -7.03 6.65 -2.07
N TYR A 32 -7.54 7.20 -0.97
CA TYR A 32 -8.91 7.67 -0.90
C TYR A 32 -8.98 9.03 -0.22
N GLU A 33 -9.96 9.83 -0.62
CA GLU A 33 -10.40 11.02 0.11
C GLU A 33 -11.92 10.99 0.28
N SER A 34 -12.41 11.57 1.37
CA SER A 34 -13.81 11.93 1.48
C SER A 34 -14.04 13.30 0.83
N LYS A 35 -15.32 13.65 0.61
CA LYS A 35 -15.66 15.03 0.25
C LYS A 35 -15.19 16.03 1.31
N PRO A 36 -15.02 17.31 0.94
CA PRO A 36 -14.77 18.39 1.90
C PRO A 36 -15.85 18.45 2.97
N ALA A 37 -15.50 18.90 4.18
CA ALA A 37 -16.38 18.93 5.34
C ALA A 37 -17.71 19.67 5.06
N ASP A 38 -17.67 20.78 4.32
CA ASP A 38 -18.88 21.55 3.99
C ASP A 38 -19.79 20.83 3.01
N SER A 39 -19.22 20.07 2.06
CA SER A 39 -20.00 19.19 1.19
C SER A 39 -20.60 18.00 1.97
N LEU A 40 -19.86 17.43 2.94
CA LEU A 40 -20.37 16.36 3.79
C LEU A 40 -21.56 16.81 4.65
N LYS A 41 -21.52 18.04 5.19
CA LYS A 41 -22.65 18.65 5.92
C LYS A 41 -23.90 18.74 5.04
N ALA A 42 -23.75 19.14 3.78
CA ALA A 42 -24.86 19.28 2.85
C ALA A 42 -25.53 17.95 2.49
N LEU A 43 -24.77 16.84 2.50
CA LEU A 43 -25.26 15.52 2.12
C LEU A 43 -26.10 14.80 3.20
N LYS A 44 -26.24 15.38 4.40
CA LYS A 44 -27.02 14.81 5.53
C LYS A 44 -26.73 13.33 5.83
N LEU A 45 -25.50 12.87 5.55
CA LEU A 45 -25.10 11.47 5.75
C LEU A 45 -24.97 11.17 7.25
N THR A 46 -25.31 9.94 7.63
CA THR A 46 -25.03 9.40 8.97
C THR A 46 -23.60 8.87 8.99
N GLY A 47 -22.64 9.69 9.46
CA GLY A 47 -21.23 9.34 9.51
C GLY A 47 -20.33 10.50 9.97
N ALA A 48 -19.02 10.28 9.96
CA ALA A 48 -18.03 11.31 10.28
C ALA A 48 -18.18 12.51 9.32
N ARG A 49 -18.17 13.73 9.89
CA ARG A 49 -18.38 14.99 9.14
C ARG A 49 -17.08 15.72 8.79
N GLU A 50 -15.94 15.15 9.15
CA GLU A 50 -14.63 15.68 8.86
C GLU A 50 -14.09 15.12 7.54
N ARG A 51 -13.29 15.91 6.82
CA ARG A 51 -12.57 15.41 5.66
C ARG A 51 -11.60 14.32 6.13
N ARG A 52 -11.62 13.17 5.46
CA ARG A 52 -10.69 12.08 5.69
C ARG A 52 -9.89 11.86 4.44
N GLU A 53 -8.62 11.53 4.63
CA GLU A 53 -7.73 11.07 3.59
C GLU A 53 -6.92 9.91 4.13
N GLY A 54 -6.58 8.97 3.28
CA GLY A 54 -5.86 7.79 3.70
C GLY A 54 -5.53 6.86 2.57
N ILE A 55 -4.99 5.71 2.96
CA ILE A 55 -4.70 4.60 2.08
C ILE A 55 -5.44 3.38 2.61
N ALA A 56 -6.29 2.82 1.76
CA ALA A 56 -6.96 1.56 2.03
C ALA A 56 -6.13 0.40 1.47
N ILE A 57 -5.95 -0.65 2.26
CA ILE A 57 -5.49 -1.96 1.81
C ILE A 57 -6.72 -2.82 1.59
N ILE A 58 -6.99 -3.19 0.35
CA ILE A 58 -8.21 -3.90 -0.07
C ILE A 58 -7.84 -5.29 -0.55
N ASP A 59 -8.58 -6.30 -0.10
CA ASP A 59 -8.47 -7.64 -0.67
C ASP A 59 -9.13 -7.67 -2.05
N VAL A 60 -8.36 -8.02 -3.07
CA VAL A 60 -8.80 -8.10 -4.45
C VAL A 60 -8.67 -9.52 -5.02
N ASP A 61 -8.46 -10.53 -4.17
CA ASP A 61 -8.57 -11.93 -4.58
C ASP A 61 -10.06 -12.32 -4.74
N PRO A 62 -10.55 -12.59 -5.96
CA PRO A 62 -11.96 -12.95 -6.17
C PRO A 62 -12.37 -14.25 -5.47
N ASN A 63 -11.42 -15.09 -5.06
CA ASN A 63 -11.70 -16.35 -4.35
C ASN A 63 -11.67 -16.18 -2.83
N ALA A 64 -11.24 -15.03 -2.31
CA ALA A 64 -11.16 -14.80 -0.88
C ALA A 64 -12.55 -14.48 -0.28
N PRO A 65 -12.86 -14.97 0.94
CA PRO A 65 -14.07 -14.55 1.69
C PRO A 65 -14.09 -13.05 2.04
N THR A 66 -12.94 -12.40 1.87
CA THR A 66 -12.68 -10.99 2.14
C THR A 66 -12.62 -10.14 0.88
N PHE A 67 -12.86 -10.71 -0.31
CA PHE A 67 -12.89 -9.97 -1.58
C PHE A 67 -13.69 -8.66 -1.47
N GLY A 68 -13.06 -7.56 -1.88
CA GLY A 68 -13.62 -6.20 -1.85
C GLY A 68 -13.64 -5.53 -0.48
N LYS A 69 -13.16 -6.18 0.59
CA LYS A 69 -13.10 -5.58 1.93
C LYS A 69 -11.80 -4.81 2.15
N ILE A 70 -11.92 -3.69 2.87
CA ILE A 70 -10.78 -2.97 3.41
C ILE A 70 -10.24 -3.77 4.60
N LEU A 71 -9.02 -4.29 4.48
CA LEU A 71 -8.31 -5.03 5.52
C LEU A 71 -7.52 -4.11 6.46
N ALA A 72 -7.06 -2.97 5.96
CA ALA A 72 -6.40 -1.94 6.74
C ALA A 72 -6.68 -0.54 6.20
N ASP A 73 -6.77 0.43 7.11
CA ASP A 73 -6.92 1.86 6.82
C ASP A 73 -5.72 2.59 7.43
N ILE A 74 -4.94 3.25 6.58
CA ILE A 74 -3.76 4.02 6.98
C ILE A 74 -4.09 5.51 6.81
N PRO A 75 -4.34 6.24 7.91
CA PRO A 75 -4.74 7.64 7.81
C PRO A 75 -3.59 8.51 7.29
N LEU A 76 -3.93 9.44 6.40
CA LEU A 76 -3.07 10.54 5.99
C LEU A 76 -3.56 11.85 6.61
N PRO A 77 -2.73 12.90 6.68
CA PRO A 77 -3.20 14.21 7.12
C PRO A 77 -4.40 14.68 6.31
N ALA A 78 -5.46 15.11 6.99
CA ALA A 78 -6.73 15.49 6.36
C ALA A 78 -6.66 16.78 5.51
N ASP A 79 -5.54 17.48 5.53
CA ASP A 79 -5.26 18.65 4.70
C ASP A 79 -4.35 18.33 3.49
N LEU A 80 -3.96 17.06 3.33
CA LEU A 80 -3.23 16.58 2.16
C LEU A 80 -4.17 16.49 0.94
N VAL A 81 -3.58 16.24 -0.22
CA VAL A 81 -4.26 15.79 -1.44
C VAL A 81 -3.37 14.73 -2.08
N ALA A 82 -3.38 13.51 -1.53
CA ALA A 82 -2.63 12.37 -2.01
C ALA A 82 -3.06 12.06 -3.45
N HIS A 83 -2.10 11.94 -4.35
CA HIS A 83 -2.39 11.88 -5.78
C HIS A 83 -2.08 10.50 -6.36
N HIS A 84 -0.81 10.14 -6.42
CA HIS A 84 -0.36 8.86 -6.98
C HIS A 84 0.41 8.03 -5.96
N ILE A 85 0.44 6.71 -6.17
CA ILE A 85 1.28 5.76 -5.44
C ILE A 85 2.27 5.15 -6.45
N PHE A 86 3.56 5.37 -6.23
CA PHE A 86 4.63 4.80 -7.04
C PHE A 86 5.41 3.78 -6.24
N TYR A 87 5.68 2.61 -6.83
CA TYR A 87 6.57 1.62 -6.23
C TYR A 87 7.97 1.79 -6.79
N ASP A 88 8.98 1.66 -5.93
CA ASP A 88 10.35 1.56 -6.43
C ASP A 88 10.55 0.28 -7.26
N ARG A 89 11.68 0.19 -7.95
CA ARG A 89 11.98 -0.93 -8.85
C ARG A 89 11.98 -2.30 -8.16
N THR A 90 12.09 -2.32 -6.84
CA THR A 90 12.13 -3.54 -6.03
C THR A 90 10.80 -3.86 -5.36
N MET A 91 9.80 -2.97 -5.49
CA MET A 91 8.55 -2.97 -4.73
C MET A 91 8.75 -2.98 -3.20
N GLY A 92 9.97 -2.71 -2.71
CA GLY A 92 10.28 -2.66 -1.28
C GLY A 92 9.80 -1.37 -0.62
N LYS A 93 9.53 -0.34 -1.42
CA LYS A 93 8.96 0.94 -0.96
C LYS A 93 7.87 1.42 -1.88
N ALA A 94 6.86 2.05 -1.29
CA ALA A 94 5.84 2.80 -2.01
C ALA A 94 5.95 4.28 -1.65
N TYR A 95 5.76 5.15 -2.64
CA TYR A 95 5.92 6.59 -2.57
C TYR A 95 4.58 7.23 -2.91
N VAL A 96 4.05 8.06 -2.01
CA VAL A 96 2.76 8.71 -2.17
C VAL A 96 2.96 10.19 -2.36
N THR A 97 2.61 10.66 -3.55
CA THR A 97 2.75 12.05 -3.94
C THR A 97 1.57 12.87 -3.44
N ALA A 98 1.74 14.20 -3.39
CA ALA A 98 0.71 15.11 -2.97
C ALA A 98 0.64 16.36 -3.85
N LEU A 99 -0.58 16.87 -4.05
CA LEU A 99 -0.82 18.16 -4.68
C LEU A 99 -0.99 19.26 -3.63
N GLY A 100 -0.53 20.47 -3.98
CA GLY A 100 -0.65 21.66 -3.13
C GLY A 100 0.26 21.69 -1.89
N LYS A 101 1.04 20.62 -1.63
CA LYS A 101 1.99 20.56 -0.52
C LYS A 101 3.33 19.98 -0.97
N PRO A 102 4.47 20.58 -0.58
CA PRO A 102 5.79 20.11 -0.95
C PRO A 102 6.25 18.92 -0.10
N VAL A 103 5.50 17.83 -0.16
CA VAL A 103 5.72 16.64 0.64
C VAL A 103 5.56 15.37 -0.19
N LEU A 104 6.41 14.39 0.09
CA LEU A 104 6.33 13.02 -0.39
C LEU A 104 6.25 12.11 0.83
N TYR A 105 5.36 11.14 0.80
CA TYR A 105 5.33 10.10 1.83
C TYR A 105 5.90 8.80 1.32
N VAL A 106 6.55 8.04 2.20
CA VAL A 106 7.14 6.75 1.87
C VAL A 106 6.70 5.69 2.86
N PHE A 107 6.34 4.54 2.31
CA PHE A 107 6.08 3.30 3.01
C PHE A 107 7.22 2.33 2.76
N LYS A 108 7.58 1.57 3.78
CA LYS A 108 8.37 0.34 3.59
C LYS A 108 7.40 -0.83 3.50
N MET A 109 7.43 -1.53 2.38
CA MET A 109 6.46 -2.59 2.07
C MET A 109 6.73 -3.89 2.82
N ASN A 110 7.93 -4.02 3.41
CA ASN A 110 8.36 -5.19 4.17
C ASN A 110 8.23 -5.00 5.70
N GLU A 111 7.68 -3.88 6.17
CA GLU A 111 7.53 -3.59 7.60
C GLU A 111 6.03 -3.43 7.92
N PHE A 112 5.47 -4.43 8.62
CA PHE A 112 4.11 -4.37 9.14
C PHE A 112 4.11 -4.09 10.66
N PRO A 113 3.30 -3.14 11.15
CA PRO A 113 2.36 -2.31 10.40
C PRO A 113 3.09 -1.24 9.59
N TYR A 114 2.54 -0.89 8.43
CA TYR A 114 3.15 0.12 7.56
C TYR A 114 3.40 1.43 8.32
N ARG A 115 4.60 1.99 8.16
CA ARG A 115 5.00 3.26 8.80
C ARG A 115 5.19 4.33 7.74
N LEU A 116 4.41 5.40 7.87
CA LEU A 116 4.47 6.57 7.02
C LEU A 116 5.72 7.39 7.38
N LYS A 117 6.62 7.58 6.42
CA LYS A 117 7.75 8.51 6.57
C LYS A 117 7.55 9.71 5.65
N ARG A 118 7.60 10.91 6.22
CA ARG A 118 7.61 12.17 5.49
C ARG A 118 8.97 12.46 4.87
N ILE A 119 8.97 12.94 3.63
CA ILE A 119 10.13 13.50 2.93
C ILE A 119 9.70 14.87 2.40
N ASP A 120 10.43 15.92 2.78
CA ASP A 120 10.16 17.25 2.26
C ASP A 120 10.74 17.40 0.84
N VAL A 121 9.91 17.93 -0.07
CA VAL A 121 10.27 18.16 -1.48
C VAL A 121 10.02 19.63 -1.81
N PRO A 122 10.79 20.57 -1.21
CA PRO A 122 10.45 21.99 -1.09
C PRO A 122 10.19 22.74 -2.40
N LYS A 123 10.62 22.20 -3.55
CA LYS A 123 10.43 22.81 -4.87
C LYS A 123 9.34 22.15 -5.71
N CYS A 124 8.63 21.16 -5.17
CA CYS A 124 7.62 20.38 -5.88
C CYS A 124 6.29 20.53 -5.17
N VAL A 125 5.47 21.49 -5.60
CA VAL A 125 4.14 21.75 -5.02
C VAL A 125 3.05 20.90 -5.67
N MET A 126 3.25 20.52 -6.94
CA MET A 126 2.36 19.61 -7.68
C MET A 126 3.09 18.29 -7.88
N GLY A 127 3.09 17.45 -6.85
CA GLY A 127 3.66 16.11 -6.94
C GLY A 127 2.77 15.20 -7.77
N GLU A 128 2.93 15.25 -9.09
CA GLU A 128 2.24 14.37 -10.03
C GLU A 128 2.96 13.03 -10.11
N ASP A 129 4.21 13.08 -10.56
CA ASP A 129 4.97 11.88 -10.92
C ASP A 129 6.20 11.67 -10.05
N VAL A 130 6.58 10.40 -9.88
CA VAL A 130 7.90 10.00 -9.38
C VAL A 130 8.53 9.09 -10.41
N VAL A 131 9.75 9.43 -10.81
CA VAL A 131 10.58 8.57 -11.64
C VAL A 131 11.73 8.02 -10.82
N PHE A 132 12.20 6.82 -11.16
CA PHE A 132 13.30 6.17 -10.47
C PHE A 132 14.50 6.06 -11.38
N SER A 133 15.65 6.59 -10.94
CA SER A 133 16.94 6.43 -11.60
C SER A 133 17.35 4.95 -11.70
N GLU A 134 18.44 4.68 -12.43
CA GLU A 134 19.01 3.34 -12.53
C GLU A 134 19.43 2.78 -11.16
N ASP A 135 19.97 3.62 -10.27
CA ASP A 135 20.31 3.27 -8.89
C ASP A 135 19.10 3.32 -7.92
N ASN A 136 17.88 3.29 -8.45
CA ASN A 136 16.61 3.21 -7.73
C ASN A 136 16.35 4.37 -6.75
N LYS A 137 16.87 5.56 -7.03
CA LYS A 137 16.57 6.77 -6.27
C LYS A 137 15.37 7.50 -6.88
N PRO A 138 14.43 8.00 -6.05
CA PRO A 138 13.29 8.76 -6.55
C PRO A 138 13.76 10.16 -7.00
N ALA A 139 13.21 10.61 -8.12
CA ALA A 139 13.33 11.97 -8.60
C ALA A 139 11.95 12.48 -9.05
N PHE A 140 11.73 13.78 -8.86
CA PHE A 140 10.54 14.46 -9.37
C PHE A 140 10.89 15.07 -10.72
N PRO A 141 10.13 14.77 -11.79
CA PRO A 141 10.24 15.53 -13.02
C PRO A 141 9.95 17.00 -12.70
N LYS A 142 10.74 17.89 -13.31
CA LYS A 142 10.61 19.34 -13.13
C LYS A 142 9.44 19.88 -13.94
#